data_AF-A0A0F6Q8P0-F1
#
_entry.id   AF-A0A0F6Q8P0-F1
#
_cell.length_a   1.000
_cell.length_b   1.000
_cell.length_c   1.000
_cell.angle_alpha   90.00
_cell.angle_beta   90.00
_cell.angle_gamma   90.00
#
_symmetry.space_group_name_H-M   'P 1'
#
loop_
_entity.id
_entity.type
_entity.pdbx_description
1 polymer ?
#
loop_
_entity_poly.entity_id
_entity_poly.type
_entity_poly.pdbx_seq_one_letter_code
_entity_poly.pdbx_strand_id
1 'polypeptide(L)'
;ACASSKNLMEKECCPPWEGDGSPCGQLSGRGSCQDINLSKAPPGPQFPFTGVDDRESWPSVFYNRTCQCFDNFMGFNCGNCKFGFRGPNCRERRLLVRRNIFDLSVPEKNKFLAYLTLAKHTTSPDYVIPTGTYGQMNNGSTPMFNDINVYDLFVWM
;
A
#
# COMPACT_ATOMS: atom_id res chain seq x y z
N ALA A 1 7.59 0.44 8.02
CA ALA A 1 7.02 -0.15 9.25
C ALA A 1 6.88 -1.67 9.18
N CYS A 2 6.23 -2.25 8.16
CA CYS A 2 6.00 -3.71 8.09
C CYS A 2 7.14 -4.53 7.46
N ALA A 3 8.09 -3.90 6.76
CA ALA A 3 9.24 -4.57 6.15
C ALA A 3 10.34 -4.92 7.17
N SER A 4 9.95 -5.53 8.30
CA SER A 4 10.83 -5.92 9.40
C SER A 4 10.72 -7.42 9.65
N SER A 5 11.78 -8.01 10.22
CA SER A 5 11.80 -9.44 10.54
C SER A 5 10.64 -9.81 11.49
N LYS A 6 10.42 -8.97 12.51
CA LYS A 6 9.31 -9.13 13.45
C LYS A 6 7.96 -9.23 12.74
N ASN A 7 7.62 -8.25 11.90
CA ASN A 7 6.31 -8.19 11.24
C ASN A 7 6.10 -9.32 10.22
N LEU A 8 7.14 -9.71 9.49
CA LEU A 8 7.08 -10.82 8.54
C LEU A 8 6.91 -12.17 9.24
N MET A 9 7.58 -12.37 10.39
CA MET A 9 7.46 -13.59 11.18
C MET A 9 6.11 -13.67 11.91
N GLU A 10 5.61 -12.55 12.44
CA GLU A 10 4.28 -12.45 13.04
C GLU A 10 3.16 -12.48 11.98
N LYS A 11 3.50 -12.29 10.70
CA LYS A 11 2.58 -12.14 9.57
C LYS A 11 1.53 -11.06 9.82
N GLU A 12 1.93 -9.95 10.42
CA GLU A 12 1.05 -8.83 10.74
C GLU A 12 1.61 -7.51 10.23
N CYS A 13 0.83 -6.81 9.40
CA CYS A 13 1.12 -5.46 8.94
C CYS A 13 0.00 -4.50 9.37
N CYS A 14 0.09 -4.07 10.62
CA CYS A 14 -0.84 -3.12 11.24
C CYS A 14 -0.10 -1.94 11.88
N PRO A 15 0.54 -1.08 11.06
CA PRO A 15 1.36 0.00 11.56
C PRO A 15 0.56 1.04 12.36
N PRO A 16 1.20 1.72 13.33
CA PRO A 16 0.55 2.76 14.10
C PRO A 16 0.18 3.96 13.21
N TRP A 17 -0.94 4.60 13.52
CA TRP A 17 -1.28 5.90 12.95
C TRP A 17 -0.67 7.02 13.80
N GLU A 18 0.00 7.99 13.17
CA GLU A 18 0.71 9.06 13.88
C GLU A 18 -0.19 9.93 14.76
N GLY A 19 -1.49 10.01 14.46
CA GLY A 19 -2.40 10.87 15.21
C GLY A 19 -2.75 10.37 16.61
N ASP A 20 -2.87 9.06 16.82
CA ASP A 20 -3.18 8.47 18.14
C ASP A 20 -2.21 7.37 18.60
N GLY A 21 -1.20 7.05 17.80
CA GLY A 21 -0.19 6.03 18.08
C GLY A 21 -0.70 4.59 18.05
N SER A 22 -2.00 4.37 17.84
CA SER A 22 -2.59 3.04 17.86
C SER A 22 -2.49 2.34 16.49
N PRO A 23 -2.36 1.00 16.47
CA PRO A 23 -2.44 0.23 15.23
C PRO A 23 -3.70 0.57 14.45
N CYS A 24 -3.56 0.92 13.17
CA CYS A 24 -4.69 1.22 12.29
C CYS A 24 -5.61 2.37 12.77
N GLY A 25 -5.15 3.25 13.67
CA GLY A 25 -5.95 4.34 14.23
C GLY A 25 -7.17 3.87 15.02
N GLN A 26 -7.07 2.73 15.70
CA GLN A 26 -8.14 2.10 16.45
C GLN A 26 -8.69 2.97 17.59
N LEU A 27 -7.84 3.70 18.30
CA LEU A 27 -8.29 4.57 19.41
C LEU A 27 -9.14 5.75 18.91
N SER A 28 -8.92 6.18 17.68
CA SER A 28 -9.72 7.22 17.00
C SER A 28 -10.87 6.66 16.17
N GLY A 29 -11.11 5.35 16.21
CA GLY A 29 -12.18 4.71 15.45
C GLY A 29 -11.96 4.76 13.93
N ARG A 30 -10.72 4.85 13.45
CA ARG A 30 -10.41 4.91 12.00
C ARG A 30 -10.37 3.53 11.35
N GLY A 31 -10.08 2.50 12.13
CA GLY A 31 -9.94 1.14 11.65
C GLY A 31 -9.50 0.20 12.77
N SER A 32 -9.17 -1.02 12.41
CA SER A 32 -8.61 -2.00 13.33
C SER A 32 -7.74 -3.02 12.57
N CYS A 33 -6.85 -3.69 13.29
CA CYS A 33 -6.06 -4.78 12.74
C CYS A 33 -6.88 -6.07 12.69
N GLN A 34 -7.18 -6.58 11.49
CA GLN A 34 -8.04 -7.75 11.28
C GLN A 34 -7.37 -8.78 10.37
N ASP A 35 -7.90 -10.01 10.38
CA ASP A 35 -7.47 -11.06 9.45
C ASP A 35 -7.81 -10.67 8.00
N ILE A 36 -6.93 -11.02 7.07
CA ILE A 36 -7.17 -10.80 5.65
C ILE A 36 -8.35 -11.65 5.16
N ASN A 37 -9.08 -11.11 4.18
CA ASN A 37 -10.13 -11.86 3.49
C ASN A 37 -9.63 -12.28 2.10
N LEU A 38 -9.48 -13.59 1.90
CA LEU A 38 -8.99 -14.17 0.65
C LEU A 38 -10.14 -14.62 -0.24
N SER A 39 -9.93 -14.52 -1.56
CA SER A 39 -10.87 -15.07 -2.52
C SER A 39 -10.99 -16.59 -2.36
N LYS A 40 -12.23 -17.10 -2.38
CA LYS A 40 -12.52 -18.55 -2.41
C LYS A 40 -12.76 -19.08 -3.82
N ALA A 41 -12.59 -18.25 -4.84
CA ALA A 41 -12.75 -18.66 -6.23
C ALA A 41 -11.64 -19.66 -6.61
N PRO A 42 -11.95 -20.71 -7.39
CA PRO A 42 -10.95 -21.65 -7.83
C PRO A 42 -9.94 -20.98 -8.79
N PRO A 43 -8.65 -21.38 -8.76
CA PRO A 43 -7.68 -20.89 -9.73
C PRO A 43 -8.04 -21.38 -11.14
N GLY A 44 -7.68 -20.57 -12.14
CA GLY A 44 -7.83 -20.96 -13.54
C GLY A 44 -6.87 -22.11 -13.90
N PRO A 45 -7.24 -23.03 -14.81
CA PRO A 45 -6.41 -24.18 -15.18
C PRO A 45 -5.09 -23.78 -15.88
N GLN A 46 -4.95 -22.52 -16.30
CA GLN A 46 -3.75 -21.99 -16.95
C GLN A 46 -2.54 -21.92 -16.03
N PHE A 47 -2.75 -21.92 -14.71
CA PHE A 47 -1.70 -21.95 -13.70
C PHE A 47 -1.87 -23.21 -12.84
N PRO A 48 -1.33 -24.36 -13.27
CA PRO A 48 -1.53 -25.65 -12.59
C PRO A 48 -0.56 -25.88 -11.41
N PHE A 49 0.13 -24.83 -10.95
CA PHE A 49 1.07 -24.91 -9.85
C PHE A 49 0.42 -24.44 -8.55
N THR A 50 0.97 -24.86 -7.42
CA THR A 50 0.51 -24.43 -6.10
C THR A 50 1.70 -24.28 -5.18
N GLY A 51 1.77 -23.15 -4.47
CA GLY A 51 2.84 -22.84 -3.52
C GLY A 51 4.19 -22.58 -4.18
N VAL A 52 4.20 -22.11 -5.43
CA VAL A 52 5.44 -21.79 -6.16
C VAL A 52 5.63 -20.29 -6.37
N ASP A 53 4.56 -19.50 -6.22
CA ASP A 53 4.58 -18.07 -6.44
C ASP A 53 4.04 -17.31 -5.21
N ASP A 54 4.81 -16.34 -4.72
CA ASP A 54 4.47 -15.56 -3.52
C ASP A 54 3.17 -14.74 -3.67
N ARG A 55 2.66 -14.59 -4.90
CA ARG A 55 1.43 -13.87 -5.23
C ARG A 55 0.17 -14.75 -5.14
N GLU A 56 0.33 -16.06 -4.99
CA GLU A 56 -0.81 -16.94 -4.75
C GLU A 56 -1.51 -16.56 -3.45
N SER A 57 -2.84 -16.42 -3.52
CA SER A 57 -3.65 -15.96 -2.37
C SER A 57 -3.13 -14.67 -1.73
N TRP A 58 -2.64 -13.73 -2.55
CA TRP A 58 -2.08 -12.47 -2.08
C TRP A 58 -3.00 -11.77 -1.05
N PRO A 59 -2.48 -11.29 0.10
CA PRO A 59 -1.06 -11.22 0.51
C PRO A 59 -0.59 -12.33 1.49
N SER A 60 -1.27 -13.48 1.58
CA SER A 60 -1.13 -14.44 2.70
C SER A 60 0.26 -15.04 2.92
N VAL A 61 1.12 -15.01 1.90
CA VAL A 61 2.51 -15.45 2.03
C VAL A 61 3.25 -14.56 3.03
N PHE A 62 3.05 -13.24 2.97
CA PHE A 62 3.74 -12.26 3.81
C PHE A 62 2.95 -11.90 5.07
N TYR A 63 1.65 -11.63 4.94
CA TYR A 63 0.83 -11.15 6.06
C TYR A 63 -0.54 -11.81 6.06
N ASN A 64 -0.97 -12.23 7.24
CA ASN A 64 -2.32 -12.75 7.51
C ASN A 64 -3.22 -11.70 8.16
N ARG A 65 -2.65 -10.64 8.73
CA ARG A 65 -3.38 -9.55 9.37
C ARG A 65 -2.97 -8.19 8.82
N THR A 66 -3.97 -7.37 8.49
CA THR A 66 -3.77 -6.02 7.95
C THR A 66 -4.80 -5.04 8.51
N CYS A 67 -4.57 -3.74 8.31
CA CYS A 67 -5.52 -2.72 8.70
C CYS A 67 -6.79 -2.75 7.84
N GLN A 68 -7.95 -2.90 8.49
CA GLN A 68 -9.25 -2.66 7.89
C GLN A 68 -9.81 -1.33 8.38
N CYS A 69 -9.94 -0.38 7.46
CA CYS A 69 -10.39 0.97 7.76
C CYS A 69 -11.92 1.08 7.72
N PHE A 70 -12.47 1.89 8.62
CA PHE A 70 -13.90 2.14 8.74
C PHE A 70 -14.35 3.36 7.93
N ASP A 71 -15.63 3.41 7.59
CA ASP A 71 -16.27 4.53 6.87
C ASP A 71 -15.48 5.01 5.64
N ASN A 72 -15.03 6.27 5.64
CA ASN A 72 -14.28 6.91 4.55
C ASN A 72 -12.77 6.98 4.82
N PHE A 73 -12.28 6.32 5.86
CA PHE A 73 -10.84 6.19 6.09
C PHE A 73 -10.22 5.13 5.16
N MET A 74 -8.93 5.29 4.87
CA MET A 74 -8.15 4.45 3.95
C MET A 74 -6.64 4.57 4.27
N GLY A 75 -5.81 3.82 3.54
CA GLY A 75 -4.36 3.83 3.68
C GLY A 75 -3.86 2.67 4.54
N PHE A 76 -2.56 2.45 4.54
CA PHE A 76 -1.92 1.30 5.19
C PHE A 76 -2.06 1.29 6.72
N ASN A 77 -2.31 2.45 7.35
CA ASN A 77 -2.58 2.62 8.78
C ASN A 77 -3.92 3.32 9.07
N CYS A 78 -4.82 3.41 8.07
CA CYS A 78 -6.09 4.14 8.15
C CYS A 78 -5.99 5.66 8.41
N GLY A 79 -4.81 6.25 8.22
CA GLY A 79 -4.59 7.70 8.38
C GLY A 79 -5.11 8.56 7.23
N ASN A 80 -5.37 7.96 6.06
CA ASN A 80 -5.76 8.67 4.85
C ASN A 80 -7.28 8.59 4.62
N CYS A 81 -7.77 9.30 3.61
CA CYS A 81 -9.16 9.24 3.18
C CYS A 81 -9.32 8.45 1.89
N LYS A 82 -10.48 7.82 1.71
CA LYS A 82 -10.87 7.21 0.43
C LYS A 82 -10.83 8.24 -0.69
N PHE A 83 -10.57 7.78 -1.92
CA PHE A 83 -10.63 8.63 -3.11
C PHE A 83 -11.97 9.37 -3.17
N GLY A 84 -11.91 10.68 -3.40
CA GLY A 84 -13.09 11.54 -3.40
C GLY A 84 -13.43 12.18 -2.05
N PHE A 85 -12.69 11.85 -0.99
CA PHE A 85 -12.85 12.45 0.34
C PHE A 85 -11.56 13.11 0.83
N ARG A 86 -11.70 14.12 1.70
CA ARG A 86 -10.60 14.81 2.37
C ARG A 86 -11.02 15.31 3.75
N GLY A 87 -10.10 16.02 4.40
CA GLY A 87 -10.28 16.58 5.73
C GLY A 87 -9.89 15.57 6.82
N PRO A 88 -9.71 16.02 8.07
CA PRO A 88 -9.20 15.19 9.15
C PRO A 88 -10.08 13.96 9.45
N ASN A 89 -11.39 14.07 9.20
CA ASN A 89 -12.38 13.02 9.43
C ASN A 89 -12.94 12.39 8.14
N CYS A 90 -12.35 12.70 6.97
CA CYS A 90 -12.77 12.15 5.67
C CYS A 90 -14.26 12.38 5.32
N ARG A 91 -14.82 13.51 5.75
CA ARG A 91 -16.24 13.88 5.49
C ARG A 91 -16.40 14.90 4.37
N GLU A 92 -15.33 15.61 4.01
CA GLU A 92 -15.40 16.59 2.93
C GLU A 92 -15.25 15.91 1.57
N ARG A 93 -16.21 16.14 0.67
CA ARG A 93 -16.11 15.64 -0.70
C ARG A 93 -15.11 16.46 -1.51
N ARG A 94 -14.30 15.78 -2.32
CA ARG A 94 -13.33 16.37 -3.25
C ARG A 94 -13.52 15.77 -4.64
N LEU A 95 -13.90 16.59 -5.61
CA LEU A 95 -13.92 16.20 -7.02
C LEU A 95 -12.60 16.59 -7.68
N LEU A 96 -11.98 15.65 -8.39
CA LEU A 96 -10.83 15.88 -9.25
C LEU A 96 -11.20 15.49 -10.68
N VAL A 97 -10.92 16.36 -11.64
CA VAL A 97 -11.21 16.14 -13.06
C VAL A 97 -9.91 15.77 -13.78
N ARG A 98 -9.86 14.57 -14.36
CA ARG A 98 -8.78 14.16 -15.26
C ARG A 98 -9.08 14.73 -16.64
N ARG A 99 -8.28 15.69 -17.09
CA ARG A 99 -8.42 16.36 -18.40
C ARG A 99 -7.49 15.72 -19.43
N ASN A 100 -7.80 15.88 -20.71
CA ASN A 100 -6.88 15.53 -21.78
C ASN A 100 -5.60 16.39 -21.66
N ILE A 101 -4.43 15.76 -21.78
CA ILE A 101 -3.14 16.45 -21.69
C ILE A 101 -2.99 17.53 -22.77
N PHE A 102 -3.59 17.34 -23.95
CA PHE A 102 -3.51 18.31 -25.04
C PHE A 102 -4.28 19.60 -24.75
N ASP A 103 -5.35 19.51 -23.95
CA ASP A 103 -6.22 20.63 -23.56
C ASP A 103 -5.66 21.47 -22.40
N LEU A 104 -4.52 21.07 -21.83
CA LEU A 104 -3.86 21.81 -20.76
C LEU A 104 -3.11 23.03 -21.31
N SER A 105 -3.14 24.12 -20.55
CA SER A 105 -2.29 25.29 -20.79
C SER A 105 -0.81 24.95 -20.63
N VAL A 106 0.09 25.75 -21.23
CA VAL A 106 1.54 25.55 -21.11
C VAL A 106 2.00 25.49 -19.65
N PRO A 107 1.56 26.38 -18.74
CA PRO A 107 1.93 26.28 -17.32
C PRO A 107 1.45 24.99 -16.64
N GLU A 108 0.24 24.52 -16.97
CA GLU A 108 -0.28 23.25 -16.44
C GLU A 108 0.54 22.05 -16.93
N LYS A 109 0.92 22.01 -18.22
CA LYS A 109 1.79 20.98 -18.79
C LYS A 109 3.16 20.97 -18.10
N ASN A 110 3.77 22.14 -17.93
CA ASN A 110 5.07 22.27 -17.26
C ASN A 110 4.98 21.81 -15.80
N LYS A 111 3.91 22.17 -15.09
CA LYS A 111 3.68 21.71 -13.70
C LYS A 111 3.50 20.19 -13.63
N PHE A 112 2.75 19.61 -14.56
CA PHE A 112 2.57 18.16 -14.65
C PHE A 112 3.90 17.43 -14.86
N LEU A 113 4.70 17.87 -15.84
CA LEU A 113 6.03 17.31 -16.10
C LEU A 113 6.96 17.47 -14.88
N ALA A 114 6.98 18.64 -14.25
CA ALA A 114 7.78 18.90 -13.06
C ALA A 114 7.43 17.94 -11.90
N TYR A 115 6.14 17.63 -11.70
CA TYR A 115 5.74 16.66 -10.67
C TYR A 115 6.04 15.21 -11.02
N LEU A 116 6.02 14.82 -12.31
CA LEU A 116 6.53 13.50 -12.71
C LEU A 116 8.03 13.38 -12.43
N THR A 117 8.81 14.41 -12.77
CA THR A 117 10.23 14.47 -12.44
C THR A 117 10.45 14.42 -10.93
N LEU A 118 9.68 15.19 -10.15
CA LEU A 118 9.75 15.16 -8.69
C LEU A 118 9.48 13.75 -8.15
N ALA A 119 8.43 13.07 -8.64
CA ALA A 119 8.09 11.71 -8.22
C ALA A 119 9.21 10.71 -8.53
N LYS A 120 9.92 10.88 -9.66
CA LYS A 120 11.07 10.04 -10.03
C LYS A 120 12.29 10.26 -9.15
N HIS A 121 12.43 11.44 -8.54
CA HIS A 121 13.56 11.77 -7.67
C HIS A 121 13.24 11.80 -6.17
N THR A 122 12.01 11.49 -5.78
CA THR A 122 11.58 11.48 -4.37
C THR A 122 11.42 10.04 -3.90
N THR A 123 12.22 9.62 -2.92
CA THR A 123 12.05 8.32 -2.24
C THR A 123 10.65 8.23 -1.63
N SER A 124 9.99 7.09 -1.81
CA SER A 124 8.70 6.78 -1.20
C SER A 124 8.84 6.76 0.32
N PRO A 125 8.08 7.56 1.07
CA PRO A 125 8.17 7.57 2.53
C PRO A 125 7.52 6.33 3.17
N ASP A 126 6.55 5.72 2.47
CA ASP A 126 5.66 4.71 3.03
C ASP A 126 5.97 3.28 2.55
N TYR A 127 6.58 3.15 1.37
CA TYR A 127 6.74 1.86 0.69
C TYR A 127 8.19 1.60 0.30
N VAL A 128 8.58 0.34 0.47
CA VAL A 128 9.83 -0.25 0.00
C VAL A 128 9.49 -1.47 -0.86
N ILE A 129 10.40 -1.91 -1.72
CA ILE A 129 10.18 -3.08 -2.58
C ILE A 129 10.98 -4.30 -2.10
N PRO A 130 10.41 -5.52 -2.16
CA PRO A 130 11.17 -6.73 -1.92
C PRO A 130 12.19 -6.95 -3.04
N THR A 131 13.40 -7.38 -2.68
CA THR A 131 14.47 -7.71 -3.64
C THR A 131 14.74 -9.21 -3.77
N GLY A 132 13.99 -10.03 -3.02
CA GLY A 132 14.00 -11.48 -3.08
C GLY A 132 12.64 -12.07 -2.74
N THR A 133 12.44 -13.36 -3.00
CA THR A 133 11.22 -14.09 -2.65
C THR A 133 11.13 -14.35 -1.14
N TYR A 134 9.95 -14.69 -0.63
CA TYR A 134 9.77 -15.01 0.79
C TYR A 134 10.67 -16.14 1.27
N GLY A 135 10.90 -17.15 0.41
CA GLY A 135 11.85 -18.23 0.67
C GLY A 135 13.31 -17.74 0.79
N GLN A 136 13.73 -16.81 -0.08
CA GLN A 136 15.06 -16.19 0.00
C GLN A 136 15.22 -15.31 1.24
N MET A 137 14.13 -14.72 1.73
CA MET A 137 14.09 -13.99 3.01
C MET A 137 14.13 -14.91 4.24
N ASN A 138 14.42 -16.21 4.07
CA ASN A 138 14.38 -17.23 5.11
C ASN A 138 13.04 -17.21 5.87
N ASN A 139 11.94 -17.24 5.10
CA ASN A 139 10.57 -17.17 5.59
C ASN A 139 10.30 -15.94 6.48
N GLY A 140 10.90 -14.80 6.13
CA GLY A 140 10.72 -13.52 6.81
C GLY A 140 11.75 -13.22 7.89
N SER A 141 12.60 -14.17 8.30
CA SER A 141 13.61 -13.89 9.34
C SER A 141 14.67 -12.91 8.87
N THR A 142 14.95 -12.89 7.56
CA THR A 142 15.99 -12.08 6.91
C THR A 142 15.33 -11.18 5.85
N PRO A 143 14.74 -10.03 6.25
CA PRO A 143 14.07 -9.13 5.31
C PRO A 143 15.00 -8.64 4.21
N MET A 144 14.53 -8.69 2.96
CA MET A 144 15.27 -8.19 1.79
C MET A 144 14.42 -7.12 1.09
N PHE A 145 14.62 -5.86 1.48
CA PHE A 145 13.88 -4.72 0.93
C PHE A 145 14.81 -3.57 0.60
N ASN A 146 14.48 -2.81 -0.45
CA ASN A 146 15.17 -1.59 -0.82
C ASN A 146 14.20 -0.41 -0.90
N ASP A 147 14.71 0.77 -0.58
CA ASP A 147 14.05 2.04 -0.88
C ASP A 147 13.80 2.18 -2.38
N ILE A 148 12.72 2.86 -2.73
CA ILE A 148 12.32 3.13 -4.10
C ILE A 148 11.71 4.53 -4.20
N ASN A 149 11.85 5.20 -5.33
CA ASN A 149 11.15 6.48 -5.55
C ASN A 149 9.68 6.26 -5.93
N VAL A 150 8.87 7.31 -5.79
CA VAL A 150 7.42 7.26 -6.02
C VAL A 150 7.08 6.79 -7.44
N TYR A 151 7.84 7.22 -8.45
CA TYR A 151 7.57 6.83 -9.84
C TYR A 151 7.96 5.37 -10.12
N ASP A 152 9.12 4.94 -9.63
CA ASP A 152 9.59 3.56 -9.84
C ASP A 152 8.77 2.55 -9.06
N LEU A 153 8.20 2.93 -7.92
CA LEU A 153 7.20 2.12 -7.23
C LEU A 153 5.98 1.86 -8.12
N PHE A 154 5.49 2.88 -8.81
CA PHE A 154 4.40 2.73 -9.78
C PHE A 154 4.79 1.82 -10.96
N VAL A 155 6.05 1.83 -11.38
CA VAL A 155 6.55 0.94 -12.46
C VAL A 155 6.75 -0.49 -11.98
N TRP A 156 7.10 -0.68 -10.70
CA TRP A 156 7.38 -2.00 -10.13
C TRP A 156 6.11 -2.83 -9.87
N MET A 157 5.00 -2.16 -9.52
CA MET A 157 3.68 -2.77 -9.31
C MET A 157 3.01 -3.20 -10.62
#